data_AF-A0A318LA93-F1
#
_entry.id   AF-A0A318LA93-F1
#
_cell.length_a   1.000
_cell.length_b   1.000
_cell.length_c   1.000
_cell.angle_alpha   90.00
_cell.angle_beta   90.00
_cell.angle_gamma   90.00
#
_symmetry.space_group_name_H-M   'P 1'
#
loop_
_entity.id
_entity.type
_entity.pdbx_description
1 polymer ?
#
loop_
_entity_poly.entity_id
_entity_poly.type
_entity_poly.pdbx_seq_one_letter_code
_entity_poly.pdbx_strand_id
1 'polypeptide(L)'
;MKQQIADFSKQLNLEELYLYIFEVWESTEKMLERLSYDELKRKIPKERKGYLESLNVVNDNEKAIWLIDYWCNKDICGLIQMPFSRHWIMHTEACLRIKNKIHS
;
A
#
# COMPACT_ATOMS: atom_id res chain seq x y z
N MET A 1 4.34 -18.54 14.66
CA MET A 1 4.01 -17.14 14.30
C MET A 1 4.88 -16.10 15.02
N LYS A 2 4.83 -15.92 16.35
CA LYS A 2 5.66 -14.89 17.04
C LYS A 2 7.17 -15.03 16.81
N GLN A 3 7.70 -16.26 16.87
CA GLN A 3 9.12 -16.53 16.63
C GLN A 3 9.53 -16.26 15.17
N GLN A 4 8.69 -16.64 14.19
CA GLN A 4 8.95 -16.38 12.77
C GLN A 4 9.02 -14.89 12.45
N ILE A 5 8.17 -14.07 13.07
CA ILE A 5 8.21 -12.61 12.92
C ILE A 5 9.53 -12.08 13.51
N ALA A 6 9.92 -12.53 14.70
CA ALA A 6 11.17 -12.10 15.32
C ALA A 6 12.40 -12.49 14.51
N ASP A 7 12.43 -13.71 13.96
CA ASP A 7 13.55 -14.19 13.14
C ASP A 7 13.63 -13.47 11.80
N PHE A 8 12.48 -13.20 11.16
CA PHE A 8 12.42 -12.35 9.96
C PHE A 8 12.88 -10.92 10.26
N SER A 9 12.42 -10.32 11.37
CA SER A 9 12.81 -8.96 11.75
C SER A 9 14.31 -8.82 11.97
N LYS A 10 15.01 -9.86 12.44
CA LYS A 10 16.48 -9.85 12.59
C LYS A 10 17.22 -9.86 11.26
N GLN A 11 16.58 -10.36 10.20
CA GLN A 11 17.15 -10.43 8.85
C GLN A 11 16.94 -9.15 8.05
N LEU A 12 16.07 -8.24 8.52
CA LEU A 12 15.78 -7.00 7.82
C LEU A 12 16.96 -6.03 7.91
N ASN A 13 17.41 -5.55 6.75
CA ASN A 13 18.30 -4.41 6.66
C ASN A 13 17.47 -3.12 6.76
N LEU A 14 17.62 -2.41 7.88
CA LEU A 14 16.88 -1.17 8.12
C LEU A 14 17.32 -0.02 7.21
N GLU A 15 18.60 0.04 6.85
CA GLU A 15 19.13 1.09 5.98
C GLU A 15 18.51 0.99 4.58
N GLU A 16 18.51 -0.21 3.99
CA GLU A 16 17.85 -0.47 2.70
C GLU A 16 16.35 -0.21 2.75
N LEU A 17 15.70 -0.50 3.88
CA LEU A 17 14.28 -0.19 4.06
C LEU A 17 14.03 1.32 4.04
N TYR A 18 14.88 2.12 4.70
CA TYR A 18 14.78 3.59 4.64
C TYR A 18 15.04 4.11 3.23
N LEU A 19 16.06 3.60 2.54
CA LEU A 19 16.35 3.96 1.15
C LEU A 19 15.14 3.69 0.25
N TYR A 20 14.56 2.50 0.34
CA TYR A 20 13.35 2.15 -0.39
C TYR A 20 12.18 3.10 -0.08
N ILE A 21 11.97 3.47 1.18
CA ILE A 21 10.94 4.45 1.56
C ILE A 21 11.18 5.80 0.90
N PHE A 22 12.42 6.29 0.89
CA PHE A 22 12.76 7.56 0.24
C PHE A 22 12.57 7.51 -1.28
N GLU A 23 12.97 6.42 -1.94
CA GLU A 23 12.77 6.24 -3.38
C GLU A 23 11.28 6.20 -3.75
N VAL A 24 10.46 5.46 -2.97
CA VAL A 24 9.01 5.42 -3.17
C VAL A 24 8.39 6.80 -2.96
N TRP A 25 8.83 7.53 -1.91
CA TRP A 25 8.34 8.87 -1.64
C TRP A 25 8.66 9.83 -2.78
N GLU A 26 9.92 9.90 -3.22
CA GLU A 26 10.35 10.77 -4.32
C GLU A 26 9.61 10.46 -5.64
N SER A 27 9.48 9.16 -5.97
CA SER A 27 8.74 8.73 -7.15
C SER A 27 7.26 9.10 -7.07
N THR A 28 6.67 8.98 -5.87
CA THR A 28 5.27 9.34 -5.64
C THR A 28 5.05 10.84 -5.74
N GLU A 29 5.93 11.69 -5.18
CA GLU A 29 5.83 13.15 -5.33
C GLU A 29 5.91 13.56 -6.80
N LYS A 30 6.90 13.06 -7.54
CA LYS A 30 7.03 13.33 -8.99
C LYS A 30 5.80 12.91 -9.78
N MET A 31 5.13 11.84 -9.38
CA MET A 31 3.87 11.40 -10.00
C MET A 31 2.73 12.37 -9.67
N LEU A 32 2.59 12.78 -8.41
CA LEU A 32 1.53 13.67 -7.94
C LEU A 32 1.63 15.07 -8.56
N GLU A 33 2.83 15.62 -8.69
CA GLU A 33 3.08 16.93 -9.31
C GLU A 33 2.62 17.01 -10.77
N ARG A 34 2.56 15.86 -11.46
CA ARG A 34 2.18 15.77 -12.87
C ARG A 34 0.69 15.51 -13.08
N LEU A 35 -0.06 15.21 -12.03
CA LEU A 35 -1.49 14.92 -12.12
C LEU A 35 -2.29 16.22 -12.23
N SER A 36 -3.03 16.34 -13.32
CA SER A 36 -4.04 17.39 -13.47
C SER A 36 -5.31 17.09 -12.67
N TYR A 37 -6.09 18.13 -12.39
CA TYR A 37 -7.37 18.00 -11.69
C TYR A 37 -8.37 17.08 -12.43
N ASP A 38 -8.38 17.09 -13.77
CA ASP A 38 -9.26 16.24 -14.55
C ASP A 38 -8.83 14.76 -14.50
N GLU A 39 -7.53 14.49 -14.41
CA GLU A 39 -7.02 13.13 -14.24
C GLU A 39 -7.41 12.52 -12.89
N LEU A 40 -7.57 13.33 -11.85
CA LEU A 40 -8.04 12.86 -10.54
C LEU A 40 -9.43 12.22 -10.61
N LYS A 41 -10.30 12.71 -11.51
CA LYS A 41 -11.66 12.21 -11.71
C LYS A 41 -11.72 10.96 -12.60
N ARG A 42 -10.59 10.58 -13.22
CA ARG A 42 -10.54 9.44 -14.15
C ARG A 42 -10.75 8.14 -13.37
N LYS A 43 -11.70 7.33 -13.84
CA LYS A 43 -11.91 5.96 -13.34
C LYS A 43 -10.86 5.00 -13.89
N ILE A 44 -10.59 3.93 -13.15
CA ILE A 44 -9.71 2.86 -13.64
C ILE A 44 -10.39 2.13 -14.81
N PRO A 45 -9.72 2.01 -15.98
CA PRO A 45 -10.27 1.26 -17.11
C PRO A 45 -10.44 -0.22 -16.78
N LYS A 46 -11.44 -0.88 -17.39
CA LYS A 46 -11.70 -2.31 -17.16
C LYS A 46 -10.55 -3.20 -17.64
N GLU A 47 -9.86 -2.78 -18.69
CA GLU A 47 -8.69 -3.46 -19.24
C GLU A 47 -7.56 -3.52 -18.19
N ARG A 48 -7.43 -2.46 -17.38
CA ARG A 48 -6.46 -2.41 -16.27
C ARG A 48 -6.80 -3.40 -15.16
N LYS A 49 -8.08 -3.68 -14.93
CA LYS A 49 -8.51 -4.71 -13.96
C LYS A 49 -8.03 -6.10 -14.41
N GLY A 50 -8.29 -6.47 -15.67
CA GLY A 50 -7.83 -7.75 -16.20
C GLY A 50 -6.30 -7.89 -16.20
N TYR A 51 -5.58 -6.79 -16.42
CA TYR A 51 -4.13 -6.77 -16.27
C TYR A 51 -3.68 -6.96 -14.81
N LEU A 52 -4.33 -6.32 -13.84
CA LEU A 52 -4.02 -6.52 -12.41
C LEU A 52 -4.26 -7.96 -11.96
N GLU A 53 -5.32 -8.60 -12.46
CA GLU A 53 -5.61 -10.00 -12.19
C GLU A 53 -4.50 -10.91 -12.76
N SER A 54 -4.01 -10.64 -13.97
CA SER A 54 -2.96 -11.47 -14.60
C SER A 54 -1.60 -11.36 -13.94
N LEU A 55 -1.33 -10.28 -13.19
CA LEU A 55 -0.07 -10.09 -12.45
C LEU A 55 0.04 -11.01 -11.22
N ASN A 56 -1.05 -11.65 -10.78
CA ASN A 56 -1.09 -12.50 -9.58
C ASN A 56 -0.51 -11.84 -8.32
N VAL A 57 -0.64 -10.51 -8.22
CA VAL A 57 -0.16 -9.69 -7.08
C VAL A 57 -1.13 -9.66 -5.91
N VAL A 58 -2.37 -10.13 -6.11
CA VAL A 58 -3.37 -10.32 -5.07
C VAL A 58 -3.68 -11.81 -4.99
N ASN A 59 -3.77 -12.33 -3.77
CA ASN A 59 -4.11 -13.71 -3.53
C ASN A 59 -5.53 -14.02 -4.04
N ASP A 60 -5.69 -15.17 -4.68
CA ASP A 60 -6.92 -15.65 -5.31
C ASP A 60 -8.01 -16.09 -4.31
N ASN A 61 -7.67 -16.19 -3.02
CA ASN A 61 -8.62 -16.45 -1.96
C ASN A 61 -9.75 -15.39 -1.94
N GLU A 62 -10.99 -15.82 -1.75
CA GLU A 62 -12.17 -14.95 -1.67
C GLU A 62 -11.99 -13.79 -0.66
N LYS A 63 -11.20 -13.99 0.40
CA LYS A 63 -10.90 -12.96 1.41
C LYS A 63 -9.99 -11.82 0.90
N ALA A 64 -9.31 -12.02 -0.22
CA ALA A 64 -8.34 -11.08 -0.79
C ALA A 64 -8.73 -10.60 -2.20
N ILE A 65 -9.35 -11.45 -3.02
CA ILE A 65 -9.65 -11.15 -4.42
C ILE A 65 -10.57 -9.93 -4.59
N TRP A 66 -11.49 -9.71 -3.65
CA TRP A 66 -12.40 -8.55 -3.64
C TRP A 66 -11.66 -7.20 -3.65
N LEU A 67 -10.39 -7.19 -3.23
CA LEU A 67 -9.57 -5.98 -3.16
C LEU A 67 -9.31 -5.40 -4.55
N ILE A 68 -9.20 -6.25 -5.58
CA ILE A 68 -9.08 -5.81 -6.97
C ILE A 68 -10.34 -5.04 -7.38
N ASP A 69 -11.53 -5.60 -7.11
CA ASP A 69 -12.81 -4.92 -7.37
C ASP A 69 -12.91 -3.60 -6.61
N TYR A 70 -12.49 -3.59 -5.36
CA TYR A 70 -12.51 -2.40 -4.54
C TYR A 70 -11.65 -1.27 -5.12
N TRP A 71 -10.41 -1.56 -5.55
CA TRP A 71 -9.52 -0.57 -6.15
C TRP A 71 -9.99 -0.13 -7.54
N CYS A 72 -10.39 -1.06 -8.40
CA CYS A 72 -10.82 -0.74 -9.76
C CYS A 72 -12.15 0.03 -9.83
N ASN A 73 -12.95 0.00 -8.77
CA ASN A 73 -14.17 0.81 -8.66
C ASN A 73 -13.93 2.25 -8.18
N LYS A 74 -12.68 2.63 -7.86
CA LYS A 74 -12.31 4.00 -7.49
C LYS A 74 -11.86 4.81 -8.71
N ASP A 75 -11.87 6.13 -8.55
CA ASP A 75 -11.11 7.05 -9.39
C ASP A 75 -9.69 7.25 -8.84
N ILE A 76 -8.84 7.93 -9.60
CA ILE A 76 -7.47 8.23 -9.19
C ILE A 76 -7.45 9.00 -7.86
N CYS A 77 -8.36 9.96 -7.68
CA CYS A 77 -8.52 10.71 -6.44
C CYS A 77 -8.77 9.78 -5.24
N GLY A 78 -9.76 8.90 -5.33
CA GLY A 78 -10.12 7.96 -4.29
C GLY A 78 -9.00 6.97 -3.98
N LEU A 79 -8.21 6.55 -4.97
CA LEU A 79 -7.03 5.71 -4.76
C LEU A 79 -5.93 6.44 -4.00
N ILE A 80 -5.64 7.70 -4.34
CA ILE A 80 -4.59 8.51 -3.72
C ILE A 80 -4.98 8.92 -2.30
N GLN A 81 -6.24 9.28 -2.07
CA GLN A 81 -6.71 9.70 -0.75
C GLN A 81 -6.70 8.57 0.28
N MET A 82 -6.71 7.30 -0.13
CA MET A 82 -6.60 6.18 0.81
C MET A 82 -5.28 6.18 1.59
N PRO A 83 -4.10 6.04 0.96
CA PRO A 83 -2.82 6.07 1.68
C PRO A 83 -2.56 7.42 2.35
N PHE A 84 -2.94 8.54 1.71
CA PHE A 84 -2.67 9.90 2.21
C PHE A 84 -3.74 10.47 3.15
N SER A 85 -4.58 9.61 3.74
CA SER A 85 -5.52 10.01 4.79
C SER A 85 -5.26 9.25 6.08
N ARG A 86 -6.30 8.78 6.76
CA ARG A 86 -6.21 8.11 8.06
C ARG A 86 -5.54 6.72 7.97
N HIS A 87 -5.35 6.19 6.77
CA HIS A 87 -4.76 4.86 6.59
C HIS A 87 -3.33 4.78 7.15
N TRP A 88 -2.50 5.79 6.89
CA TRP A 88 -1.15 5.81 7.46
C TRP A 88 -1.18 5.89 8.99
N ILE A 89 -2.02 6.75 9.56
CA ILE A 89 -2.19 6.85 11.02
C ILE A 89 -2.58 5.49 11.61
N MET A 90 -3.50 4.76 10.97
CA MET A 90 -3.90 3.42 11.40
C MET A 90 -2.72 2.43 11.46
N HIS A 91 -1.83 2.46 10.48
CA HIS A 91 -0.63 1.62 10.45
C HIS A 91 0.37 2.01 11.55
N THR A 92 0.63 3.29 11.73
CA THR A 92 1.49 3.79 12.82
C THR A 92 0.96 3.35 14.18
N GLU A 93 -0.34 3.50 14.41
CA GLU A 93 -0.99 3.02 15.63
C GLU A 93 -0.88 1.50 15.82
N ALA A 94 -0.98 0.71 14.74
CA ALA A 94 -0.78 -0.73 14.80
C ALA A 94 0.67 -1.09 15.20
N CYS A 95 1.66 -0.41 14.61
CA CYS A 95 3.06 -0.56 14.96
C CYS A 95 3.32 -0.22 16.43
N LEU A 96 2.74 0.88 16.94
CA LEU A 96 2.84 1.26 18.36
C LEU A 96 2.26 0.20 19.29
N ARG A 97 1.09 -0.37 18.94
CA ARG A 97 0.50 -1.49 19.72
C ARG A 97 1.40 -2.71 19.76
N ILE A 98 2.05 -3.05 18.65
CA ILE A 98 3.00 -4.18 18.58
C ILE A 98 4.23 -3.87 19.45
N LYS A 99 4.83 -2.68 19.29
CA LYS A 99 5.99 -2.24 20.07
C LYS A 99 5.72 -2.34 21.58
N ASN A 100 4.58 -1.82 22.03
CA ASN A 100 4.22 -1.81 23.45
C ASN A 100 4.02 -3.23 23.99
N LYS A 101 3.47 -4.16 23.20
CA LYS A 101 3.30 -5.57 23.58
C LYS A 101 4.61 -6.38 23.64
N ILE A 102 5.67 -5.92 22.98
CA ILE A 102 6.99 -6.57 22.99
C ILE A 102 7.85 -6.09 24.17
N HIS A 103 7.67 -4.83 24.59
CA HIS A 103 8.43 -4.21 25.69
C HIS A 103 7.69 -4.23 27.04
N SER A 104 6.53 -4.90 27.12
CA SER A 104 5.83 -5.22 28.38
C SER A 104 6.11 -6.67 28.74
#